data_AF-A0A5N9A138-F1
#
_entry.id   AF-A0A5N9A138-F1
#
_cell.length_a   1.000
_cell.length_b   1.000
_cell.length_c   1.000
_cell.angle_alpha   90.00
_cell.angle_beta   90.00
_cell.angle_gamma   90.00
#
_symmetry.space_group_name_H-M   'P 1'
#
loop_
_entity.id
_entity.type
_entity.pdbx_description
1 polymer ?
#
loop_
_entity_poly.entity_id
_entity_poly.type
_entity_poly.pdbx_seq_one_letter_code
_entity_poly.pdbx_strand_id
1 'polypeptide(L)'
;MKKFLLSIVALVFITSSAYAERYVMVTHGEGKDPFWPVVQKGGEDAARAIGADFEYIYNPSADMADMASSIQAAAATQPDGMVIS
;
A
#
# COMPACT_ATOMS: atom_id res chain seq x y z
N MET A 1 6.84 16.88 -40.27
CA MET A 1 6.66 15.54 -39.67
C MET A 1 7.60 15.27 -38.49
N LYS A 2 8.93 15.37 -38.65
CA LYS A 2 9.90 15.19 -37.54
C LYS A 2 9.65 16.06 -36.30
N LYS A 3 9.27 17.32 -36.48
CA LYS A 3 8.95 18.25 -35.38
C LYS A 3 7.70 17.84 -34.59
N PHE A 4 6.72 17.24 -35.27
CA PHE A 4 5.49 16.74 -34.66
C PHE A 4 5.74 15.45 -33.86
N LEU A 5 6.60 14.58 -34.39
CA LEU A 5 7.03 13.36 -33.72
C LEU A 5 7.85 13.68 -32.46
N LEU A 6 8.72 14.69 -32.50
CA LEU A 6 9.45 15.17 -31.33
C LEU A 6 8.52 15.72 -30.23
N SER A 7 7.48 16.46 -30.61
CA SER A 7 6.50 17.01 -29.65
C SER A 7 5.68 15.92 -28.95
N ILE A 8 5.34 14.83 -29.64
CA ILE A 8 4.60 13.70 -29.05
C ILE A 8 5.49 12.96 -28.04
N VAL A 9 6.75 12.71 -28.38
CA VAL A 9 7.71 12.06 -27.46
C VAL A 9 7.92 12.92 -26.21
N ALA A 10 8.08 14.24 -26.35
CA ALA A 10 8.22 15.14 -25.21
C ALA A 10 6.98 15.14 -24.30
N LEU A 11 5.77 15.02 -24.86
CA LEU A 11 4.54 14.96 -24.09
C LEU A 11 4.43 13.67 -23.26
N VAL A 12 4.88 12.52 -23.80
CA VAL A 12 4.88 11.23 -23.08
C VAL A 12 5.84 11.23 -21.88
N PHE A 13 6.96 11.95 -21.95
CA PHE A 13 7.88 12.09 -20.81
C PHE A 13 7.31 12.93 -19.67
N ILE A 14 6.46 13.93 -19.98
CA ILE A 14 5.84 14.81 -18.97
C ILE A 14 4.70 14.08 -18.23
N THR A 15 4.10 13.05 -18.82
CA THR A 15 3.02 12.26 -18.19
C THR A 15 3.51 11.06 -17.39
N SER A 16 4.80 11.00 -17.04
CA SER A 16 5.27 10.06 -16.01
C SER A 16 4.76 10.52 -14.65
N SER A 17 3.47 10.29 -14.40
CA SER A 17 2.85 10.47 -13.09
C SER A 17 3.66 9.67 -12.08
N ALA A 18 4.28 10.34 -11.12
CA ALA A 18 4.84 9.69 -9.95
C ALA A 18 3.67 9.14 -9.13
N TYR A 19 3.30 7.89 -9.38
CA TYR A 19 2.38 7.17 -8.52
C TYR A 19 3.12 6.90 -7.19
N ALA A 20 2.50 7.28 -6.07
CA ALA A 20 2.98 6.89 -4.77
C ALA A 20 2.97 5.36 -4.67
N GLU A 21 4.06 4.75 -4.21
CA GLU A 21 4.06 3.31 -3.91
C GLU A 21 2.98 3.04 -2.87
N ARG A 22 2.22 1.96 -3.02
CA ARG A 22 1.18 1.56 -2.08
C ARG A 22 1.59 0.33 -1.29
N TYR A 23 1.59 0.46 0.03
CA TYR A 23 1.85 -0.63 0.97
C TYR A 23 0.59 -1.00 1.75
N VAL A 24 0.31 -2.29 1.88
CA VAL A 24 -0.82 -2.80 2.67
C VAL A 24 -0.30 -3.65 3.82
N MET A 25 -0.68 -3.30 5.04
CA MET A 25 -0.39 -4.09 6.23
C MET A 25 -1.63 -4.89 6.64
N VAL A 26 -1.47 -6.18 6.92
CA VAL A 26 -2.54 -7.05 7.42
C VAL A 26 -2.12 -7.63 8.77
N THR A 27 -2.95 -7.47 9.79
CA THR A 27 -2.68 -7.98 11.15
C THR A 27 -3.82 -8.82 11.71
N HIS A 28 -3.46 -9.81 12.54
CA HIS A 28 -4.40 -10.67 13.27
C HIS A 28 -4.79 -10.15 14.67
N GLY A 29 -4.41 -8.91 15.04
CA GLY A 29 -4.63 -8.38 16.38
C GLY A 29 -5.04 -6.90 16.38
N GLU A 30 -6.23 -6.60 16.93
CA GLU A 30 -6.68 -5.27 17.35
C GLU A 30 -8.12 -5.20 17.92
N GLY A 31 -8.29 -5.59 19.18
CA GLY A 31 -9.44 -5.13 19.97
C GLY A 31 -9.04 -4.41 21.26
N LYS A 32 -7.88 -4.77 21.82
CA LYS A 32 -7.45 -4.39 23.18
C LYS A 32 -5.93 -4.33 23.39
N ASP A 33 -5.12 -4.73 22.40
CA ASP A 33 -3.67 -4.78 22.55
C ASP A 33 -3.04 -3.40 22.23
N PRO A 34 -2.37 -2.74 23.19
CA PRO A 34 -1.78 -1.42 22.97
C PRO A 34 -0.56 -1.42 22.04
N PHE A 35 -0.07 -2.57 21.61
CA PHE A 35 1.05 -2.69 20.67
C PHE A 35 0.69 -2.18 19.26
N TRP A 36 -0.48 -2.56 18.74
CA TRP A 36 -0.86 -2.34 17.34
C TRP A 36 -1.06 -0.87 16.94
N PRO A 37 -1.64 0.01 17.78
CA PRO A 37 -1.71 1.43 17.45
C PRO A 37 -0.32 2.07 17.26
N VAL A 38 0.70 1.59 17.98
CA VAL A 38 2.09 2.06 17.82
C VAL A 38 2.68 1.57 16.50
N VAL A 39 2.41 0.32 16.12
CA VAL A 39 2.87 -0.26 14.85
C VAL A 39 2.21 0.42 13.66
N GLN A 40 0.89 0.61 13.69
CA GLN A 40 0.17 1.34 12.65
C GLN A 40 0.74 2.75 12.49
N LYS A 41 0.93 3.48 13.60
CA LYS A 41 1.51 4.82 13.57
C LYS A 41 2.91 4.85 12.96
N GLY A 42 3.75 3.86 13.28
CA GLY A 42 5.07 3.71 12.69
C GLY A 42 5.03 3.49 11.16
N GLY A 43 4.11 2.66 10.69
CA GLY A 43 3.88 2.42 9.26
C GLY A 43 3.41 3.69 8.52
N GLU A 44 2.45 4.41 9.10
CA GLU A 44 1.96 5.68 8.55
C GLU A 44 3.05 6.76 8.47
N ASP A 45 3.90 6.86 9.50
CA ASP A 45 4.99 7.83 9.54
C ASP A 45 6.10 7.48 8.54
N ALA A 46 6.41 6.19 8.37
CA ALA A 46 7.36 5.72 7.35
C ALA A 46 6.84 6.00 5.93
N ALA A 47 5.57 5.69 5.65
CA ALA A 47 4.95 5.96 4.36
C ALA A 47 4.97 7.45 4.01
N ARG A 48 4.65 8.32 4.99
CA ARG A 48 4.75 9.77 4.82
C ARG A 48 6.17 10.24 4.52
N ALA A 49 7.18 9.61 5.13
CA ALA A 49 8.58 9.98 4.93
C ALA A 49 9.09 9.67 3.51
N ILE A 50 8.53 8.63 2.86
CA ILE A 50 8.93 8.21 1.50
C ILE A 50 7.95 8.65 0.41
N GLY A 51 6.82 9.28 0.79
CA GLY A 51 5.78 9.67 -0.16
C GLY A 51 4.98 8.49 -0.70
N ALA A 52 4.76 7.47 0.12
CA ALA A 52 3.98 6.28 -0.17
C ALA A 52 2.58 6.35 0.45
N ASP A 53 1.65 5.59 -0.13
CA ASP A 53 0.34 5.30 0.45
C ASP A 53 0.44 4.08 1.38
N PHE A 54 -0.27 4.12 2.50
CA PHE A 54 -0.29 3.04 3.48
C PHE A 54 -1.71 2.71 3.91
N GLU A 55 -2.06 1.44 3.82
CA GLU A 55 -3.34 0.90 4.26
C GLU A 55 -3.11 -0.13 5.36
N TYR A 56 -3.86 -0.01 6.45
CA TYR A 56 -3.82 -0.95 7.56
C TYR A 56 -5.15 -1.72 7.64
N ILE A 57 -5.09 -3.01 7.38
CA ILE A 57 -6.23 -3.93 7.42
C ILE A 57 -6.09 -4.78 8.67
N TYR A 58 -7.10 -4.70 9.52
CA TYR A 58 -7.20 -5.51 10.71
C TYR A 58 -8.41 -6.45 10.63
N ASN A 59 -8.19 -7.71 11.01
CA ASN A 59 -9.24 -8.70 11.17
C ASN A 59 -9.42 -9.10 12.64
N PRO A 60 -10.58 -8.84 13.28
CA PRO A 60 -10.83 -9.22 14.66
C PRO A 60 -11.09 -10.69 14.93
N SER A 61 -11.13 -11.50 13.89
CA SER A 61 -11.23 -12.94 14.01
C SER A 61 -9.92 -13.55 14.52
N ALA A 62 -10.03 -14.53 15.41
CA ALA A 62 -8.92 -15.42 15.76
C ALA A 62 -8.77 -16.58 14.75
N ASP A 63 -9.58 -16.61 13.69
CA ASP A 63 -9.54 -17.63 12.65
C ASP A 63 -8.46 -17.30 11.60
N MET A 64 -7.57 -18.26 11.36
CA MET A 64 -6.51 -18.14 10.36
C MET A 64 -7.03 -18.19 8.92
N ALA A 65 -8.20 -18.79 8.67
CA ALA A 65 -8.85 -18.74 7.37
C ALA A 65 -9.32 -17.32 7.03
N ASP A 66 -9.82 -16.59 8.03
CA ASP A 66 -10.23 -15.20 7.86
C ASP A 66 -9.02 -14.29 7.60
N MET A 67 -7.90 -14.53 8.29
CA MET A 67 -6.62 -13.87 7.99
C MET A 67 -6.13 -14.17 6.56
N ALA A 68 -6.17 -15.43 6.14
CA ALA A 68 -5.77 -15.82 4.78
C ALA A 68 -6.64 -15.14 3.72
N SER A 69 -7.95 -15.02 3.98
CA SER A 69 -8.89 -14.29 3.12
C SER A 69 -8.54 -12.80 3.03
N SER A 70 -8.24 -12.14 4.16
CA SER A 70 -7.79 -10.74 4.18
C SER A 70 -6.50 -10.52 3.37
N ILE A 71 -5.53 -11.43 3.49
CA ILE A 71 -4.28 -11.38 2.71
C ILE A 71 -4.57 -11.55 1.22
N GLN A 72 -5.40 -12.52 0.84
CA GLN A 72 -5.77 -12.74 -0.56
C GLN A 72 -6.50 -11.54 -1.16
N ALA A 73 -7.43 -10.95 -0.41
CA ALA A 73 -8.15 -9.75 -0.82
C ALA A 73 -7.19 -8.56 -1.01
N ALA A 74 -6.28 -8.33 -0.06
CA ALA A 74 -5.26 -7.30 -0.16
C ALA A 74 -4.33 -7.51 -1.36
N ALA A 75 -3.83 -8.73 -1.56
CA ALA A 75 -2.97 -9.09 -2.69
C ALA A 75 -3.69 -8.89 -4.05
N ALA A 76 -4.99 -9.17 -4.12
CA ALA A 76 -5.80 -8.96 -5.33
C ALA A 76 -5.90 -7.47 -5.74
N THR A 77 -5.64 -6.53 -4.83
CA THR A 77 -5.54 -5.10 -5.13
C THR A 77 -4.19 -4.68 -5.72
N GLN A 78 -3.24 -5.63 -5.87
CA GLN A 78 -1.91 -5.42 -6.45
C GLN A 78 -1.13 -4.24 -5.82
N PRO A 79 -0.94 -4.20 -4.48
CA PRO A 79 -0.06 -3.21 -3.88
C PRO A 79 1.41 -3.45 -4.28
N ASP A 80 2.23 -2.42 -4.16
CA ASP A 80 3.68 -2.51 -4.40
C ASP A 80 4.40 -3.31 -3.30
N GLY A 81 3.81 -3.36 -2.09
CA GLY A 81 4.32 -4.16 -0.99
C GLY A 81 3.27 -4.56 0.04
N MET A 82 3.54 -5.65 0.76
CA MET A 82 2.68 -6.14 1.84
C MET A 82 3.48 -6.43 3.11
N VAL A 83 2.89 -6.10 4.26
CA VAL A 83 3.44 -6.38 5.60
C VAL A 83 2.43 -7.27 6.33
N ILE A 84 2.86 -8.45 6.77
CA ILE A 84 1.97 -9.45 7.37
C ILE A 84 2.42 -9.72 8.81
N SER A 85 1.47 -9.73 9.75
CA SER A 85 1.68 -10.23 11.10
C SER A 85 0.65 -11.24 11.55
#